data_AF-A0A1M7U037-F1
#
_entry.id   AF-A0A1M7U037-F1
#
_cell.length_a   1.000
_cell.length_b   1.000
_cell.length_c   1.000
_cell.angle_alpha   90.00
_cell.angle_beta   90.00
_cell.angle_gamma   90.00
#
_symmetry.space_group_name_H-M   'P 1'
#
loop_
_entity.id
_entity.type
_entity.pdbx_description
1 polymer ?
#
loop_
_entity_poly.entity_id
_entity_poly.type
_entity_poly.pdbx_seq_one_letter_code
_entity_poly.pdbx_strand_id
1 'polypeptide(L)'
;MHQHTLGLRRPVRAVPPLRLGIVVVLALIALAVPAPATAAADASASAAADLCAEVASQAGFSGDRLVTAVAVGMGESSCRPDAYNANGPTKGCPNGSVDRGLWQINNCWHPSVSKNCAYDAQCNANAAYRISAKGANFKPWVAYTNGSYEKHLDAARAAVSRLSRT
;
A
#
# COMPACT_ATOMS: atom_id res chain seq x y z
N MET A 1 65.27 -35.48 0.04
CA MET A 1 65.20 -36.18 -1.28
C MET A 1 64.63 -35.20 -2.31
N HIS A 2 64.96 -35.40 -3.59
CA HIS A 2 64.36 -34.90 -4.84
C HIS A 2 63.20 -33.87 -4.75
N GLN A 3 63.30 -32.63 -5.29
CA GLN A 3 63.29 -32.24 -6.73
C GLN A 3 61.89 -32.39 -7.39
N HIS A 4 61.40 -31.53 -8.30
CA HIS A 4 61.96 -30.30 -8.92
C HIS A 4 60.86 -29.32 -9.40
N THR A 5 61.31 -28.12 -9.79
CA THR A 5 60.80 -27.14 -10.79
C THR A 5 60.10 -27.72 -12.05
N LEU A 6 59.38 -27.02 -12.95
CA LEU A 6 59.08 -25.59 -13.28
C LEU A 6 57.65 -25.55 -13.94
N GLY A 7 57.09 -24.57 -14.68
CA GLY A 7 57.54 -23.25 -15.12
C GLY A 7 56.76 -22.59 -16.28
N LEU A 8 56.86 -21.24 -16.38
CA LEU A 8 56.76 -20.38 -17.58
C LEU A 8 55.40 -20.13 -18.29
N ARG A 9 55.35 -18.97 -18.97
CA ARG A 9 54.19 -18.37 -19.69
C ARG A 9 54.21 -18.70 -21.19
N ARG A 10 53.11 -18.47 -21.91
CA ARG A 10 53.04 -18.50 -23.40
C ARG A 10 52.31 -17.26 -24.00
N PRO A 11 52.48 -16.95 -25.31
CA PRO A 11 52.40 -15.58 -25.84
C PRO A 11 51.13 -15.27 -26.69
N VAL A 12 51.09 -14.06 -27.28
CA VAL A 12 49.97 -13.47 -28.05
C VAL A 12 50.33 -13.23 -29.53
N ARG A 13 49.45 -13.60 -30.50
CA ARG A 13 49.25 -12.88 -31.79
C ARG A 13 48.07 -13.39 -32.68
N ALA A 14 47.34 -12.44 -33.29
CA ALA A 14 46.48 -12.37 -34.51
C ALA A 14 46.04 -13.67 -35.28
N VAL A 15 44.78 -13.93 -35.70
CA VAL A 15 43.79 -13.17 -36.56
C VAL A 15 44.31 -13.00 -38.01
N PRO A 16 43.59 -13.34 -39.13
CA PRO A 16 42.13 -13.24 -39.48
C PRO A 16 41.53 -14.60 -40.03
N PRO A 17 40.46 -14.76 -40.88
CA PRO A 17 39.51 -13.81 -41.50
C PRO A 17 37.98 -14.16 -41.46
N LEU A 18 37.19 -13.26 -42.07
CA LEU A 18 35.71 -13.14 -42.15
C LEU A 18 35.00 -14.19 -43.05
N ARG A 19 33.73 -14.51 -42.74
CA ARG A 19 32.71 -14.85 -43.76
C ARG A 19 31.39 -14.11 -43.52
N LEU A 20 30.66 -13.86 -44.61
CA LEU A 20 29.54 -12.92 -44.71
C LEU A 20 28.20 -13.57 -44.29
N GLY A 21 27.37 -12.81 -43.58
CA GLY A 21 26.05 -13.26 -43.10
C GLY A 21 25.09 -12.09 -42.87
N ILE A 22 24.84 -11.28 -43.91
CA ILE A 22 23.91 -10.15 -43.84
C ILE A 22 22.48 -10.69 -43.83
N VAL A 23 21.81 -10.61 -42.68
CA VAL A 23 20.34 -10.71 -42.58
C VAL A 23 19.82 -9.33 -42.21
N VAL A 24 19.26 -8.61 -43.19
CA VAL A 24 18.56 -7.34 -42.93
C VAL A 24 17.20 -7.66 -42.30
N VAL A 25 17.16 -7.71 -40.98
CA VAL A 25 15.89 -7.70 -40.25
C VAL A 25 15.32 -6.27 -40.34
N LEU A 26 14.36 -6.07 -41.24
CA LEU A 26 13.63 -4.82 -41.38
C LEU A 26 12.94 -4.45 -40.05
N ALA A 27 13.29 -3.29 -39.51
CA ALA A 27 12.84 -2.86 -38.20
C ALA A 27 11.39 -2.34 -38.25
N LEU A 28 10.43 -3.22 -37.97
CA LEU A 28 9.09 -2.82 -37.53
C LEU A 28 9.16 -2.39 -36.06
N ILE A 29 9.64 -1.16 -35.82
CA ILE A 29 9.49 -0.51 -34.52
C ILE A 29 8.02 -0.12 -34.37
N ALA A 30 7.23 -1.05 -33.84
CA ALA A 30 5.92 -0.71 -33.31
C ALA A 30 6.11 0.28 -32.16
N LEU A 31 5.69 1.53 -32.35
CA LEU A 31 5.62 2.54 -31.30
C LEU A 31 4.48 2.18 -30.34
N ALA A 32 4.72 1.15 -29.52
CA ALA A 32 3.91 0.85 -28.35
C ALA A 32 4.09 2.00 -27.35
N VAL A 33 3.24 3.01 -27.47
CA VAL A 33 3.15 4.10 -26.49
C VAL A 33 2.82 3.47 -25.13
N PRO A 34 3.72 3.54 -24.14
CA PRO A 34 3.44 2.94 -22.85
C PRO A 34 2.30 3.70 -22.19
N ALA A 35 1.17 3.02 -21.95
CA ALA A 35 0.08 3.61 -21.19
C ALA A 35 0.60 4.03 -19.79
N PRO A 36 0.29 5.24 -19.30
CA PRO A 36 0.88 5.76 -18.09
C PRO A 36 0.39 4.98 -16.87
N ALA A 37 1.25 4.12 -16.32
CA ALA A 37 0.96 3.32 -15.13
C ALA A 37 0.57 4.19 -13.91
N THR A 38 1.02 5.45 -13.88
CA THR A 38 0.58 6.47 -12.91
C THR A 38 -0.93 6.69 -12.96
N ALA A 39 -1.52 6.93 -14.13
CA ALA A 39 -2.96 7.23 -14.24
C ALA A 39 -3.84 6.07 -13.74
N ALA A 40 -3.41 4.82 -13.93
CA ALA A 40 -4.10 3.64 -13.38
C ALA A 40 -3.93 3.52 -11.86
N ALA A 41 -2.77 3.89 -11.31
CA ALA A 41 -2.51 3.95 -9.88
C ALA A 41 -3.31 5.10 -9.21
N ASP A 42 -3.36 6.28 -9.81
CA ASP A 42 -4.14 7.43 -9.34
C ASP A 42 -5.64 7.12 -9.34
N ALA A 43 -6.16 6.50 -10.41
CA ALA A 43 -7.55 6.03 -10.46
C ALA A 43 -7.84 5.00 -9.36
N SER A 44 -6.94 4.03 -9.14
CA SER A 44 -7.07 3.02 -8.08
C SER A 44 -7.04 3.64 -6.67
N ALA A 45 -6.16 4.61 -6.45
CA ALA A 45 -6.06 5.35 -5.19
C ALA A 45 -7.29 6.22 -4.93
N SER A 46 -7.85 6.84 -5.98
CA SER A 46 -9.11 7.61 -5.85
C SER A 46 -10.30 6.71 -5.51
N ALA A 47 -10.43 5.54 -6.14
CA ALA A 47 -11.48 4.57 -5.83
C ALA A 47 -11.38 4.00 -4.40
N ALA A 48 -10.15 3.74 -3.91
CA ALA A 48 -9.95 3.33 -2.52
C ALA A 48 -10.29 4.45 -1.52
N ALA A 49 -9.90 5.70 -1.82
CA ALA A 49 -10.27 6.85 -1.01
C ALA A 49 -11.80 7.10 -1.00
N ASP A 50 -12.47 6.88 -2.13
CA ASP A 50 -13.93 7.00 -2.27
C ASP A 50 -14.66 5.93 -1.46
N LEU A 51 -14.22 4.66 -1.51
CA LEU A 51 -14.74 3.60 -0.65
C LEU A 51 -14.63 3.98 0.84
N CYS A 52 -13.45 4.46 1.27
CA CYS A 52 -13.25 4.95 2.63
C CYS A 52 -14.19 6.11 2.99
N ALA A 53 -14.41 7.06 2.07
CA ALA A 53 -15.29 8.21 2.30
C ALA A 53 -16.76 7.77 2.42
N GLU A 54 -17.23 6.89 1.55
CA GLU A 54 -18.56 6.31 1.59
C GLU A 54 -18.81 5.61 2.93
N VAL A 55 -18.01 4.59 3.28
CA VAL A 55 -18.30 3.78 4.46
C VAL A 55 -18.09 4.53 5.77
N ALA A 56 -17.16 5.49 5.82
CA ALA A 56 -16.99 6.36 6.99
C ALA A 56 -18.17 7.35 7.14
N SER A 57 -18.71 7.88 6.04
CA SER A 57 -19.92 8.71 6.07
C SER A 57 -21.13 7.91 6.56
N GLN A 58 -21.34 6.70 6.03
CA GLN A 58 -22.38 5.78 6.48
C GLN A 58 -22.20 5.36 7.97
N ALA A 59 -20.95 5.27 8.45
CA ALA A 59 -20.65 5.02 9.87
C ALA A 59 -20.93 6.23 10.78
N GLY A 60 -21.19 7.43 10.23
CA GLY A 60 -21.53 8.64 10.98
C GLY A 60 -20.40 9.65 11.16
N PHE A 61 -19.26 9.51 10.48
CA PHE A 61 -18.25 10.58 10.41
C PHE A 61 -18.75 11.71 9.48
N SER A 62 -18.48 12.97 9.82
CA SER A 62 -18.89 14.14 9.03
C SER A 62 -17.89 15.30 9.12
N GLY A 63 -17.95 16.23 8.16
CA GLY A 63 -17.05 17.41 8.10
C GLY A 63 -15.56 17.02 8.07
N ASP A 64 -14.70 17.81 8.72
CA ASP A 64 -13.26 17.49 8.82
C ASP A 64 -12.97 16.18 9.58
N ARG A 65 -13.91 15.65 10.38
CA ARG A 65 -13.76 14.32 11.00
C ARG A 65 -13.86 13.21 9.96
N LEU A 66 -14.68 13.37 8.92
CA LEU A 66 -14.75 12.45 7.79
C LEU A 66 -13.47 12.54 6.95
N VAL A 67 -13.01 13.76 6.62
CA VAL A 67 -11.72 13.96 5.93
C VAL A 67 -10.56 13.32 6.70
N THR A 68 -10.51 13.51 8.03
CA THR A 68 -9.48 12.90 8.88
C THR A 68 -9.60 11.38 8.91
N ALA A 69 -10.81 10.83 9.03
CA ALA A 69 -11.03 9.38 8.99
C ALA A 69 -10.55 8.75 7.67
N VAL A 70 -10.88 9.35 6.52
CA VAL A 70 -10.42 8.88 5.20
C VAL A 70 -8.90 8.96 5.10
N ALA A 71 -8.29 10.09 5.47
CA ALA A 71 -6.84 10.25 5.43
C ALA A 71 -6.09 9.26 6.34
N VAL A 72 -6.65 8.93 7.52
CA VAL A 72 -6.12 7.88 8.40
C VAL A 72 -6.29 6.49 7.76
N GLY A 73 -7.45 6.16 7.18
CA GLY A 73 -7.65 4.88 6.48
C GLY A 73 -6.70 4.69 5.29
N MET A 74 -6.38 5.78 4.57
CA MET A 74 -5.37 5.78 3.53
C MET A 74 -3.96 5.56 4.10
N GLY A 75 -3.61 6.22 5.22
CA GLY A 75 -2.30 6.07 5.87
C GLY A 75 -2.07 4.70 6.51
N GLU A 76 -3.13 4.05 7.00
CA GLU A 76 -3.07 2.74 7.66
C GLU A 76 -3.11 1.56 6.67
N SER A 77 -3.87 1.64 5.58
CA SER A 77 -4.10 0.48 4.68
C SER A 77 -4.06 0.78 3.18
N SER A 78 -3.88 2.04 2.78
CA SER A 78 -4.30 2.56 1.46
C SER A 78 -5.80 2.34 1.17
N CYS A 79 -6.64 2.38 2.22
CA CYS A 79 -8.08 2.10 2.14
C CYS A 79 -8.42 0.75 1.47
N ARG A 80 -7.69 -0.31 1.84
CA ARG A 80 -7.93 -1.67 1.33
C ARG A 80 -8.67 -2.55 2.36
N PRO A 81 -9.87 -3.08 2.07
CA PRO A 81 -10.61 -3.93 3.00
C PRO A 81 -9.90 -5.22 3.39
N ASP A 82 -9.02 -5.76 2.53
CA ASP A 82 -8.27 -7.00 2.74
C ASP A 82 -6.94 -6.81 3.50
N ALA A 83 -6.52 -5.57 3.76
CA ALA A 83 -5.23 -5.29 4.37
C ALA A 83 -5.08 -5.91 5.76
N TYR A 84 -3.92 -6.49 6.03
CA TYR A 84 -3.55 -6.96 7.36
C TYR A 84 -2.06 -6.72 7.65
N ASN A 85 -1.76 -6.49 8.92
CA ASN A 85 -0.40 -6.44 9.46
C ASN A 85 -0.31 -7.36 10.69
N ALA A 86 0.76 -8.14 10.79
CA ALA A 86 0.96 -9.11 11.86
C ALA A 86 2.04 -8.63 12.83
N ASN A 87 1.66 -8.39 14.08
CA ASN A 87 2.53 -7.87 15.12
C ASN A 87 3.00 -8.98 16.07
N GLY A 88 4.28 -8.95 16.41
CA GLY A 88 4.86 -9.82 17.44
C GLY A 88 4.32 -9.51 18.85
N PRO A 89 4.64 -10.37 19.84
CA PRO A 89 4.27 -10.17 21.24
C PRO A 89 4.63 -8.79 21.81
N THR A 90 3.71 -8.22 22.59
CA THR A 90 3.94 -6.99 23.37
C THR A 90 3.41 -7.17 24.80
N LYS A 91 3.73 -6.23 25.71
CA LYS A 91 3.20 -6.25 27.09
C LYS A 91 1.66 -6.22 27.15
N GLY A 92 0.99 -5.61 26.17
CA GLY A 92 -0.47 -5.62 26.06
C GLY A 92 -1.03 -6.84 25.33
N CYS A 93 -0.27 -7.37 24.37
CA CYS A 93 -0.67 -8.47 23.50
C CYS A 93 0.40 -9.58 23.55
N PRO A 94 0.46 -10.40 24.62
CA PRO A 94 1.55 -11.36 24.84
C PRO A 94 1.60 -12.49 23.81
N ASN A 95 0.50 -12.72 23.08
CA ASN A 95 0.40 -13.72 22.01
C ASN A 95 0.61 -13.12 20.61
N GLY A 96 1.07 -11.87 20.52
CA GLY A 96 1.02 -11.07 19.30
C GLY A 96 -0.38 -10.53 18.99
N SER A 97 -0.54 -9.89 17.83
CA SER A 97 -1.83 -9.36 17.36
C SER A 97 -1.84 -9.15 15.84
N VAL A 98 -3.02 -8.94 15.27
CA VAL A 98 -3.21 -8.66 13.83
C VAL A 98 -4.08 -7.43 13.66
N ASP A 99 -3.57 -6.46 12.91
CA ASP A 99 -4.29 -5.28 12.44
C ASP A 99 -5.00 -5.60 11.13
N ARG A 100 -6.20 -5.04 10.90
CA ARG A 100 -7.16 -5.58 9.91
C ARG A 100 -8.01 -4.52 9.22
N GLY A 101 -8.12 -4.63 7.90
CA GLY A 101 -8.98 -3.82 7.03
C GLY A 101 -8.65 -2.33 6.98
N LEU A 102 -9.63 -1.55 6.51
CA LEU A 102 -9.50 -0.12 6.17
C LEU A 102 -8.79 0.72 7.25
N TRP A 103 -9.21 0.59 8.51
CA TRP A 103 -8.65 1.31 9.67
C TRP A 103 -7.79 0.42 10.57
N GLN A 104 -7.20 -0.66 10.03
CA GLN A 104 -6.22 -1.52 10.72
C GLN A 104 -6.61 -1.90 12.17
N ILE A 105 -7.82 -2.43 12.31
CA ILE A 105 -8.47 -2.65 13.62
C ILE A 105 -7.88 -3.88 14.33
N ASN A 106 -6.90 -3.63 15.20
CA ASN A 106 -6.15 -4.63 15.97
C ASN A 106 -7.07 -5.62 16.74
N ASN A 107 -6.82 -6.92 16.58
CA ASN A 107 -7.64 -7.97 17.20
C ASN A 107 -7.45 -8.16 18.72
N CYS A 108 -6.33 -7.73 19.28
CA CYS A 108 -6.01 -7.84 20.71
C CYS A 108 -6.62 -6.67 21.50
N TRP A 109 -6.47 -5.44 21.00
CA TRP A 109 -7.07 -4.25 21.63
C TRP A 109 -8.57 -4.13 21.38
N HIS A 110 -9.08 -4.69 20.28
CA HIS A 110 -10.51 -4.64 19.92
C HIS A 110 -11.09 -6.05 19.62
N PRO A 111 -11.11 -6.96 20.61
CA PRO A 111 -11.52 -8.36 20.42
C PRO A 111 -13.02 -8.52 20.10
N SER A 112 -13.84 -7.51 20.40
CA SER A 112 -15.26 -7.45 20.00
C SER A 112 -15.47 -7.22 18.50
N VAL A 113 -14.42 -6.86 17.75
CA VAL A 113 -14.45 -6.73 16.29
C VAL A 113 -14.01 -8.08 15.69
N SER A 114 -14.99 -8.90 15.32
CA SER A 114 -14.79 -10.25 14.75
C SER A 114 -13.94 -10.22 13.47
N LYS A 115 -13.37 -11.37 13.07
CA LYS A 115 -12.58 -11.46 11.83
C LYS A 115 -13.37 -10.95 10.62
N ASN A 116 -14.62 -11.38 10.47
CA ASN A 116 -15.47 -11.01 9.34
C ASN A 116 -15.78 -9.50 9.36
N CYS A 117 -16.15 -8.95 10.52
CA CYS A 117 -16.39 -7.50 10.67
C CYS A 117 -15.13 -6.66 10.39
N ALA A 118 -13.95 -7.19 10.65
CA ALA A 118 -12.69 -6.47 10.44
C ALA A 118 -12.24 -6.43 8.97
N TYR A 119 -12.74 -7.32 8.10
CA TYR A 119 -12.44 -7.30 6.66
C TYR A 119 -13.65 -6.87 5.80
N ASP A 120 -14.85 -6.78 6.38
CA ASP A 120 -15.98 -6.07 5.80
C ASP A 120 -15.78 -4.55 5.90
N ALA A 121 -15.99 -3.83 4.80
CA ALA A 121 -15.69 -2.40 4.72
C ALA A 121 -16.54 -1.55 5.68
N GLN A 122 -17.86 -1.78 5.71
CA GLN A 122 -18.78 -1.00 6.54
C GLN A 122 -18.64 -1.35 8.02
N CYS A 123 -18.45 -2.63 8.37
CA CYS A 123 -18.27 -3.05 9.75
C CYS A 123 -16.92 -2.58 10.33
N ASN A 124 -15.86 -2.50 9.51
CA ASN A 124 -14.60 -1.88 9.88
C ASN A 124 -14.77 -0.36 10.12
N ALA A 125 -15.51 0.34 9.25
CA ALA A 125 -15.86 1.76 9.44
C ALA A 125 -16.66 2.02 10.73
N ASN A 126 -17.67 1.19 10.99
CA ASN A 126 -18.51 1.24 12.19
C ASN A 126 -17.69 0.97 13.48
N ALA A 127 -16.64 0.14 13.39
CA ALA A 127 -15.68 -0.04 14.46
C ALA A 127 -14.80 1.20 14.65
N ALA A 128 -14.21 1.74 13.58
CA ALA A 128 -13.38 2.94 13.61
C ALA A 128 -14.12 4.16 14.17
N TYR A 129 -15.40 4.36 13.80
CA TYR A 129 -16.23 5.44 14.34
C TYR A 129 -16.44 5.32 15.86
N ARG A 130 -16.68 4.10 16.36
CA ARG A 130 -16.81 3.84 17.79
C ARG A 130 -15.50 4.04 18.54
N ILE A 131 -14.39 3.50 18.02
CA ILE A 131 -13.05 3.56 18.63
C ILE A 131 -12.51 5.00 18.66
N SER A 132 -12.78 5.78 17.62
CA SER A 132 -12.37 7.20 17.53
C SER A 132 -13.21 8.17 18.37
N ALA A 133 -14.07 7.66 19.27
CA ALA A 133 -15.05 8.45 20.02
C ALA A 133 -15.90 9.35 19.11
N LYS A 134 -16.46 8.77 18.03
CA LYS A 134 -17.23 9.47 16.98
C LYS A 134 -16.39 10.53 16.23
N GLY A 135 -15.15 10.16 15.87
CA GLY A 135 -14.18 11.04 15.22
C GLY A 135 -13.68 12.21 16.07
N ALA A 136 -13.82 12.14 17.41
CA ALA A 136 -13.27 13.14 18.32
C ALA A 136 -11.81 12.83 18.76
N ASN A 137 -11.32 11.60 18.54
CA ASN A 137 -9.99 11.16 18.95
C ASN A 137 -9.40 10.14 17.98
N PHE A 138 -8.39 10.54 17.20
CA PHE A 138 -7.65 9.65 16.30
C PHE A 138 -6.32 9.13 16.87
N LYS A 139 -6.01 9.41 18.16
CA LYS A 139 -4.78 8.92 18.82
C LYS A 139 -4.60 7.39 18.90
N PRO A 140 -5.63 6.52 18.76
CA PRO A 140 -5.40 5.08 18.64
C PRO A 140 -4.65 4.65 17.36
N TRP A 141 -4.57 5.51 16.34
CA TRP A 141 -3.99 5.17 15.03
C TRP A 141 -2.54 5.65 14.87
N VAL A 142 -1.70 4.80 14.31
CA VAL A 142 -0.28 5.08 14.10
C VAL A 142 -0.13 6.13 13.00
N ALA A 143 -0.90 6.02 11.92
CA ALA A 143 -0.88 6.98 10.81
C ALA A 143 -1.27 8.40 11.23
N TYR A 144 -2.13 8.54 12.25
CA TYR A 144 -2.46 9.83 12.85
C TYR A 144 -1.33 10.35 13.74
N THR A 145 -0.87 9.52 14.69
CA THR A 145 0.12 9.93 15.70
C THR A 145 1.53 10.15 15.18
N ASN A 146 1.88 9.59 14.02
CA ASN A 146 3.15 9.84 13.32
C ASN A 146 3.04 10.88 12.18
N GLY A 147 1.88 11.53 12.00
CA GLY A 147 1.62 12.52 10.95
C GLY A 147 1.52 11.96 9.52
N SER A 148 1.71 10.66 9.29
CA SER A 148 1.73 10.10 7.93
C SER A 148 0.35 10.10 7.23
N TYR A 149 -0.74 10.38 7.95
CA TYR A 149 -2.05 10.67 7.37
C TYR A 149 -2.09 12.02 6.62
N GLU A 150 -1.22 12.98 6.95
CA GLU A 150 -1.28 14.35 6.40
C GLU A 150 -1.09 14.37 4.88
N LYS A 151 -0.18 13.53 4.36
CA LYS A 151 0.06 13.34 2.92
C LYS A 151 -1.16 12.81 2.14
N HIS A 152 -2.21 12.37 2.84
CA HIS A 152 -3.45 11.87 2.25
C HIS A 152 -4.62 12.86 2.37
N LEU A 153 -4.44 14.02 3.00
CA LEU A 153 -5.53 14.97 3.23
C LEU A 153 -6.15 15.49 1.94
N ASP A 154 -5.36 15.75 0.89
CA ASP A 154 -5.90 16.24 -0.39
C ASP A 154 -6.73 15.17 -1.11
N ALA A 155 -6.26 13.92 -1.13
CA ALA A 155 -7.01 12.78 -1.68
C ALA A 155 -8.30 12.53 -0.88
N ALA A 156 -8.24 12.64 0.45
CA ALA A 156 -9.39 12.53 1.34
C ALA A 156 -10.42 13.66 1.13
N ARG A 157 -9.98 14.92 1.00
CA ARG A 157 -10.86 16.05 0.67
C ARG A 157 -11.49 15.89 -0.72
N ALA A 158 -10.74 15.39 -1.71
CA ALA A 158 -11.25 15.10 -3.04
C ALA A 158 -12.32 13.99 -3.02
N ALA A 159 -12.12 12.93 -2.25
CA ALA A 159 -13.08 11.83 -2.09
C ALA A 159 -14.37 12.28 -1.38
N VAL A 160 -14.25 12.97 -0.25
CA VAL A 160 -15.41 13.55 0.46
C VAL A 160 -16.16 14.56 -0.42
N SER A 161 -15.46 15.31 -1.27
CA SER A 161 -16.07 16.20 -2.26
C SER A 161 -16.79 15.46 -3.40
N ARG A 162 -16.35 14.24 -3.78
CA ARG A 162 -17.10 13.40 -4.73
C ARG A 162 -18.39 12.87 -4.10
N LEU A 163 -18.30 12.36 -2.87
CA LEU A 163 -19.46 11.87 -2.10
C LEU A 163 -20.52 12.95 -1.85
N SER A 164 -20.14 14.23 -1.74
CA SER A 164 -21.10 15.33 -1.58
C SER A 164 -21.76 15.80 -2.89
N ARG A 165 -21.66 15.02 -3.99
CA ARG A 165 -22.28 15.31 -5.29
C ARG A 165 -23.24 14.20 -5.79
N THR A 166 -23.40 13.14 -5.01
CA THR A 166 -24.30 12.00 -5.26
C THR A 166 -25.55 12.10 -4.39
#